data_AF-A0A972W4T5-F1
#
_entry.id   AF-A0A972W4T5-F1
#
_cell.length_a   1.000
_cell.length_b   1.000
_cell.length_c   1.000
_cell.angle_alpha   90.00
_cell.angle_beta   90.00
_cell.angle_gamma   90.00
#
_symmetry.space_group_name_H-M   'P 1'
#
loop_
_entity.id
_entity.type
_entity.pdbx_description
1 polymer ?
#
loop_
_entity_poly.entity_id
_entity_poly.type
_entity_poly.pdbx_seq_one_letter_code
_entity_poly.pdbx_strand_id
1 'polypeptide(L)'
;GAEYVGVLGGLPLTPNFDKLSKEGMLFTNLYATGTRSVRGIEAVTTGFLPTPSRSVVKLGKSQNGFFTLADALKRRGYETSFIYGGSANFDNMASFFNGNGFDEIIDERDYENNEYDFKGTWGISDESLVKKGNELYKSYGEKPFFSLMFSSSNHEPFEFPDDKITLYDKEKNTVNNAIKYADYAIGEFFKMAKNERYYKNTVFIIIADHNTRTWGKDIIPINKFHIPALIIAPNLDGELNYEKLCSQLDMPPTLLDLMGIDIETPMIGRNLFELNDSIPGRAIMQFYSTNAFRVGDDLLVLQSGKEPIQFKVSKKDELIPAAKVNNELAKDALAHIVTASYLYNSMKYKLPENKN
;
A
#
# COMPACT_ATOMS: atom_id res chain seq x y z
N GLY A 1 1.59 5.87 8.73
CA GLY A 1 2.38 4.67 9.07
C GLY A 1 2.18 4.30 10.53
N ALA A 2 2.90 3.29 11.01
CA ALA A 2 2.56 2.58 12.24
C ALA A 2 2.66 3.43 13.51
N GLU A 3 3.50 4.47 13.54
CA GLU A 3 3.66 5.37 14.70
C GLU A 3 2.38 6.15 15.07
N TYR A 4 1.38 6.18 14.19
CA TYR A 4 0.10 6.84 14.41
C TYR A 4 -1.05 5.86 14.69
N VAL A 5 -0.75 4.56 14.79
CA VAL A 5 -1.76 3.49 14.88
C VAL A 5 -1.73 2.85 16.26
N GLY A 6 -2.83 2.94 17.00
CA GLY A 6 -2.88 2.56 18.41
C GLY A 6 -2.61 1.06 18.63
N VAL A 7 -3.23 0.18 17.85
CA VAL A 7 -3.02 -1.28 17.96
C VAL A 7 -1.60 -1.73 17.61
N LEU A 8 -0.81 -0.88 16.93
CA LEU A 8 0.61 -1.11 16.63
C LEU A 8 1.57 -0.45 17.63
N GLY A 9 1.04 0.11 18.73
CA GLY A 9 1.82 0.80 19.75
C GLY A 9 2.15 2.26 19.43
N GLY A 10 1.53 2.83 18.40
CA GLY A 10 1.62 4.23 18.03
C GLY A 10 0.71 5.14 18.86
N LEU A 11 0.56 6.38 18.40
CA LEU A 11 -0.38 7.34 18.99
C LEU A 11 -1.83 6.83 18.87
N PRO A 12 -2.73 7.17 19.83
CA PRO A 12 -4.12 6.70 19.84
C PRO A 12 -4.99 7.50 18.87
N LEU A 13 -4.62 7.52 17.59
CA LEU A 13 -5.29 8.31 16.55
C LEU A 13 -6.23 7.48 15.68
N THR A 14 -6.20 6.15 15.80
CA THR A 14 -6.93 5.24 14.89
C THR A 14 -7.94 4.33 15.59
N PRO A 15 -8.89 4.86 16.39
CA PRO A 15 -9.82 4.02 17.15
C PRO A 15 -10.72 3.14 16.28
N ASN A 16 -11.07 3.54 15.04
CA ASN A 16 -11.89 2.72 14.15
C ASN A 16 -11.07 1.57 13.56
N PHE A 17 -9.84 1.83 13.10
CA PHE A 17 -8.91 0.80 12.65
C PHE A 17 -8.61 -0.20 13.78
N ASP A 18 -8.33 0.27 14.99
CA ASP A 18 -8.04 -0.57 16.17
C ASP A 18 -9.26 -1.43 16.57
N LYS A 19 -10.47 -0.97 16.28
CA LYS A 19 -11.69 -1.78 16.46
C LYS A 19 -11.81 -2.82 15.35
N LEU A 20 -11.61 -2.41 14.10
CA LEU A 20 -11.70 -3.26 12.92
C LEU A 20 -10.63 -4.38 12.94
N SER A 21 -9.48 -4.16 13.56
CA SER A 21 -8.42 -5.18 13.66
C SER A 21 -8.85 -6.44 14.42
N LYS A 22 -9.96 -6.38 15.17
CA LYS A 22 -10.55 -7.52 15.88
C LYS A 22 -11.47 -8.38 15.01
N GLU A 23 -11.70 -7.94 13.77
CA GLU A 23 -12.62 -8.54 12.80
C GLU A 23 -11.88 -9.05 11.55
N GLY A 24 -10.55 -9.24 11.64
CA GLY A 24 -9.74 -9.61 10.50
C GLY A 24 -8.29 -9.91 10.87
N MET A 25 -7.42 -9.86 9.86
CA MET A 25 -6.00 -10.15 10.02
C MET A 25 -5.15 -8.88 9.99
N LEU A 26 -4.60 -8.53 11.15
CA LEU A 26 -3.68 -7.41 11.32
C LEU A 26 -2.25 -7.84 10.98
N PHE A 27 -1.56 -7.06 10.15
CA PHE A 27 -0.15 -7.24 9.86
C PHE A 27 0.68 -6.35 10.78
N THR A 28 1.31 -6.94 11.78
CA THR A 28 1.99 -6.17 12.84
C THR A 28 3.42 -5.80 12.46
N ASN A 29 3.99 -6.42 11.42
CA ASN A 29 5.40 -6.29 11.04
C ASN A 29 5.58 -6.07 9.52
N LEU A 30 4.80 -5.14 8.95
CA LEU A 30 4.76 -4.83 7.52
C LEU A 30 5.54 -3.56 7.18
N TYR A 31 6.38 -3.63 6.15
CA TYR A 31 7.21 -2.50 5.71
C TYR A 31 6.88 -2.05 4.28
N ALA A 32 6.67 -0.75 4.09
CA ALA A 32 6.52 -0.10 2.80
C ALA A 32 7.77 -0.31 1.94
N THR A 33 7.60 -0.31 0.62
CA THR A 33 8.75 -0.41 -0.29
C THR A 33 9.48 0.91 -0.50
N GLY A 34 8.83 2.02 -0.16
CA GLY A 34 9.34 3.37 -0.39
C GLY A 34 8.67 4.41 0.51
N THR A 35 9.00 5.69 0.27
CA THR A 35 8.55 6.84 1.07
C THR A 35 7.70 7.83 0.26
N ARG A 36 7.06 7.36 -0.82
CA ARG A 36 6.27 8.17 -1.75
C ARG A 36 4.99 7.43 -2.14
N SER A 37 3.90 8.15 -2.32
CA SER A 37 2.60 7.56 -2.65
C SER A 37 2.61 6.65 -3.87
N VAL A 38 3.26 7.11 -4.95
CA VAL A 38 3.45 6.28 -6.16
C VAL A 38 4.23 4.99 -5.93
N ARG A 39 5.03 4.87 -4.85
CA ARG A 39 5.67 3.59 -4.46
C ARG A 39 4.71 2.67 -3.75
N GLY A 40 3.84 3.21 -2.90
CA GLY A 40 2.76 2.44 -2.28
C GLY A 40 1.82 1.89 -3.36
N ILE A 41 1.37 2.75 -4.29
CA ILE A 41 0.56 2.37 -5.44
C ILE A 41 1.27 1.28 -6.27
N GLU A 42 2.54 1.47 -6.63
CA GLU A 42 3.33 0.47 -7.35
C GLU A 42 3.31 -0.88 -6.61
N ALA A 43 3.60 -0.88 -5.31
CA ALA A 43 3.67 -2.10 -4.53
C ALA A 43 2.33 -2.85 -4.49
N VAL A 44 1.21 -2.15 -4.20
CA VAL A 44 -0.10 -2.80 -4.01
C VAL A 44 -0.84 -3.11 -5.33
N THR A 45 -0.50 -2.42 -6.42
CA THR A 45 -1.14 -2.68 -7.72
C THR A 45 -0.32 -3.58 -8.63
N THR A 46 1.00 -3.65 -8.46
CA THR A 46 1.88 -4.39 -9.38
C THR A 46 2.74 -5.45 -8.71
N GLY A 47 2.95 -5.39 -7.38
CA GLY A 47 3.93 -6.22 -6.69
C GLY A 47 5.38 -6.00 -7.15
N PHE A 48 5.65 -4.90 -7.88
CA PHE A 48 6.97 -4.62 -8.44
C PHE A 48 7.98 -4.18 -7.38
N LEU A 49 9.25 -4.46 -7.65
CA LEU A 49 10.37 -4.12 -6.78
C LEU A 49 10.71 -2.62 -6.83
N PRO A 50 11.08 -2.01 -5.69
CA PRO A 50 11.60 -0.65 -5.71
C PRO A 50 12.96 -0.59 -6.43
N THR A 51 13.20 0.50 -7.17
CA THR A 51 14.43 0.74 -7.97
C THR A 51 15.01 2.11 -7.70
N PRO A 52 16.32 2.42 -7.78
CA PRO A 52 16.80 3.78 -7.48
C PRO A 52 16.19 4.91 -8.33
N SER A 53 15.43 4.56 -9.38
CA SER A 53 14.62 5.48 -10.19
C SER A 53 13.28 5.83 -9.54
N ARG A 54 12.46 6.65 -10.20
CA ARG A 54 11.07 6.89 -9.79
C ARG A 54 10.25 5.58 -9.87
N SER A 55 9.10 5.55 -9.19
CA SER A 55 8.10 4.49 -9.35
C SER A 55 7.67 4.32 -10.82
N VAL A 56 7.35 3.08 -11.21
CA VAL A 56 6.83 2.73 -12.54
C VAL A 56 5.55 3.49 -12.92
N VAL A 57 4.79 3.99 -11.94
CA VAL A 57 3.67 4.91 -12.18
C VAL A 57 4.11 6.13 -13.00
N LYS A 58 5.35 6.59 -12.83
CA LYS A 58 5.92 7.81 -13.47
C LYS A 58 6.95 7.53 -14.56
N LEU A 59 7.14 6.27 -14.94
CA LEU A 59 8.17 5.88 -15.91
C LEU A 59 7.54 5.54 -17.28
N GLY A 60 8.19 5.97 -18.36
CA GLY A 60 7.60 5.91 -19.71
C GLY A 60 7.34 4.49 -20.22
N LYS A 61 8.26 3.54 -19.96
CA LYS A 61 8.13 2.15 -20.46
C LYS A 61 7.03 1.34 -19.74
N SER A 62 6.49 1.87 -18.65
CA SER A 62 5.46 1.21 -17.84
C SER A 62 4.09 1.89 -17.96
N GLN A 63 3.93 2.82 -18.90
CA GLN A 63 2.64 3.48 -19.11
C GLN A 63 1.61 2.61 -19.85
N ASN A 64 2.05 1.55 -20.52
CA ASN A 64 1.16 0.62 -21.23
C ASN A 64 1.69 -0.81 -21.15
N GLY A 65 0.81 -1.77 -20.94
CA GLY A 65 1.13 -3.20 -20.93
C GLY A 65 2.09 -3.65 -19.82
N PHE A 66 2.25 -2.84 -18.78
CA PHE A 66 2.94 -3.22 -17.55
C PHE A 66 1.99 -4.03 -16.67
N PHE A 67 2.50 -5.09 -16.03
CA PHE A 67 1.67 -5.92 -15.16
C PHE A 67 1.05 -5.09 -14.02
N THR A 68 -0.27 -5.25 -13.85
CA THR A 68 -1.03 -4.81 -12.68
C THR A 68 -2.04 -5.90 -12.30
N LEU A 69 -2.49 -5.88 -11.05
CA LEU A 69 -3.65 -6.65 -10.60
C LEU A 69 -4.91 -6.27 -11.38
N ALA A 70 -5.07 -5.01 -11.78
CA ALA A 70 -6.20 -4.57 -12.59
C ALA A 70 -6.24 -5.31 -13.94
N ASP A 71 -5.16 -5.31 -14.72
CA ASP A 71 -5.11 -6.06 -16.00
C ASP A 71 -5.34 -7.56 -15.77
N ALA A 72 -4.70 -8.14 -14.75
CA ALA A 72 -4.88 -9.54 -14.39
C ALA A 72 -6.33 -9.91 -14.08
N LEU A 73 -7.01 -9.13 -13.25
CA LEU A 73 -8.38 -9.38 -12.80
C LEU A 73 -9.40 -9.01 -13.89
N LYS A 74 -9.15 -7.95 -14.65
CA LYS A 74 -9.96 -7.58 -15.83
C LYS A 74 -10.01 -8.72 -16.84
N ARG A 75 -8.89 -9.40 -17.11
CA ARG A 75 -8.85 -10.61 -17.97
C ARG A 75 -9.65 -11.79 -17.39
N ARG A 76 -9.98 -11.76 -16.10
CA ARG A 76 -10.87 -12.73 -15.42
C ARG A 76 -12.30 -12.21 -15.28
N GLY A 77 -12.66 -11.11 -15.95
CA GLY A 77 -14.02 -10.57 -15.98
C GLY A 77 -14.37 -9.65 -14.80
N TYR A 78 -13.36 -9.13 -14.07
CA TYR A 78 -13.57 -8.14 -13.02
C TYR A 78 -13.76 -6.76 -13.63
N GLU A 79 -14.69 -5.97 -13.07
CA GLU A 79 -14.70 -4.52 -13.23
C GLU A 79 -13.52 -3.93 -12.47
N THR A 80 -12.84 -2.92 -13.02
CA THR A 80 -11.63 -2.37 -12.41
C THR A 80 -11.67 -0.85 -12.28
N SER A 81 -11.50 -0.33 -11.06
CA SER A 81 -11.65 1.10 -10.79
C SER A 81 -10.54 1.69 -9.94
N PHE A 82 -10.19 2.95 -10.20
CA PHE A 82 -9.40 3.79 -9.32
C PHE A 82 -10.25 4.97 -8.85
N ILE A 83 -10.33 5.19 -7.53
CA ILE A 83 -11.14 6.27 -6.94
C ILE A 83 -10.23 7.18 -6.12
N TYR A 84 -10.27 8.48 -6.42
CA TYR A 84 -9.43 9.49 -5.79
C TYR A 84 -10.19 10.81 -5.59
N GLY A 85 -9.99 11.46 -4.44
CA GLY A 85 -10.65 12.74 -4.15
C GLY A 85 -10.07 13.93 -4.91
N GLY A 86 -8.80 13.84 -5.33
CA GLY A 86 -8.10 14.88 -6.10
C GLY A 86 -8.11 14.64 -7.60
N SER A 87 -7.30 15.39 -8.34
CA SER A 87 -7.13 15.16 -9.78
C SER A 87 -6.29 13.90 -10.04
N ALA A 88 -6.83 12.91 -10.76
CA ALA A 88 -6.09 11.69 -11.07
C ALA A 88 -4.90 11.91 -12.01
N ASN A 89 -4.81 13.06 -12.70
CA ASN A 89 -3.60 13.41 -13.45
C ASN A 89 -2.39 13.71 -12.55
N PHE A 90 -2.63 14.01 -11.27
CA PHE A 90 -1.58 14.18 -10.28
C PHE A 90 -0.67 12.95 -10.25
N ASP A 91 0.63 13.19 -10.16
CA ASP A 91 1.66 12.15 -10.12
C ASP A 91 1.61 11.11 -11.24
N ASN A 92 0.96 11.43 -12.38
CA ASN A 92 0.81 10.59 -13.56
C ASN A 92 -0.05 9.33 -13.33
N MET A 93 -0.92 9.33 -12.29
CA MET A 93 -1.75 8.17 -11.94
C MET A 93 -2.74 7.81 -13.05
N ALA A 94 -3.45 8.78 -13.62
CA ALA A 94 -4.45 8.55 -14.66
C ALA A 94 -3.86 7.89 -15.92
N SER A 95 -2.68 8.35 -16.37
CA SER A 95 -1.99 7.75 -17.51
C SER A 95 -1.61 6.29 -17.22
N PHE A 96 -1.03 6.04 -16.03
CA PHE A 96 -0.61 4.69 -15.64
C PHE A 96 -1.81 3.74 -15.50
N PHE A 97 -2.90 4.17 -14.88
CA PHE A 97 -4.06 3.30 -14.66
C PHE A 97 -4.82 3.00 -15.95
N ASN A 98 -5.07 4.01 -16.80
CA ASN A 98 -5.73 3.81 -18.10
C ASN A 98 -4.95 2.86 -19.02
N GLY A 99 -3.62 2.97 -19.05
CA GLY A 99 -2.79 2.12 -19.92
C GLY A 99 -2.52 0.72 -19.37
N ASN A 100 -2.88 0.44 -18.11
CA ASN A 100 -2.56 -0.82 -17.43
C ASN A 100 -3.78 -1.44 -16.73
N GLY A 101 -4.93 -1.43 -17.41
CA GLY A 101 -6.02 -2.36 -17.11
C GLY A 101 -7.11 -1.88 -16.17
N PHE A 102 -7.11 -0.62 -15.74
CA PHE A 102 -8.26 -0.02 -15.05
C PHE A 102 -9.30 0.44 -16.07
N ASP A 103 -10.57 0.09 -15.86
CA ASP A 103 -11.72 0.47 -16.70
C ASP A 103 -12.24 1.86 -16.38
N GLU A 104 -12.26 2.19 -15.09
CA GLU A 104 -12.88 3.41 -14.58
C GLU A 104 -11.92 4.18 -13.68
N ILE A 105 -11.87 5.49 -13.87
CA ILE A 105 -11.16 6.40 -12.97
C ILE A 105 -12.18 7.43 -12.50
N ILE A 106 -12.47 7.39 -11.21
CA ILE A 106 -13.29 8.38 -10.50
C ILE A 106 -12.33 9.36 -9.83
N ASP A 107 -12.35 10.61 -10.28
CA ASP A 107 -11.53 11.68 -9.73
C ASP A 107 -12.37 12.89 -9.31
N GLU A 108 -11.71 13.97 -8.89
CA GLU A 108 -12.37 15.21 -8.45
C GLU A 108 -13.50 15.69 -9.37
N ARG A 109 -13.43 15.43 -10.69
CA ARG A 109 -14.42 15.89 -11.67
C ARG A 109 -15.73 15.11 -11.59
N ASP A 110 -15.73 13.90 -11.04
CA ASP A 110 -16.90 13.02 -10.95
C ASP A 110 -17.77 13.30 -9.70
N TYR A 111 -17.40 14.32 -8.92
CA TYR A 111 -18.15 14.85 -7.78
C TYR A 111 -18.91 16.12 -8.18
N GLU A 112 -19.73 16.03 -9.22
CA GLU A 112 -20.54 17.16 -9.73
C GLU A 112 -21.63 17.60 -8.72
N ASN A 113 -22.20 18.79 -8.91
CA ASN A 113 -23.37 19.29 -8.17
C ASN A 113 -23.25 19.32 -6.63
N ASN A 114 -22.04 19.45 -6.09
CA ASN A 114 -21.76 19.37 -4.65
C ASN A 114 -22.16 18.01 -4.03
N GLU A 115 -21.95 16.90 -4.75
CA GLU A 115 -21.98 15.54 -4.17
C GLU A 115 -20.82 15.27 -3.20
N TYR A 116 -20.37 16.28 -2.46
CA TYR A 116 -19.32 16.21 -1.47
C TYR A 116 -19.60 17.16 -0.30
N ASP A 117 -19.19 16.73 0.89
CA ASP A 117 -19.37 17.51 2.12
C ASP A 117 -18.29 18.59 2.28
N PHE A 118 -17.07 18.32 1.80
CA PHE A 118 -15.91 19.20 1.94
C PHE A 118 -14.89 18.98 0.82
N LYS A 119 -14.24 20.07 0.40
CA LYS A 119 -13.14 20.08 -0.56
C LYS A 119 -11.99 20.93 0.00
N GLY A 120 -10.83 20.31 0.18
CA GLY A 120 -9.59 21.00 0.55
C GLY A 120 -8.65 21.18 -0.65
N THR A 121 -7.41 21.59 -0.39
CA THR A 121 -6.37 21.79 -1.41
C THR A 121 -6.08 20.52 -2.22
N TRP A 122 -6.20 19.34 -1.60
CA TRP A 122 -5.93 18.04 -2.21
C TRP A 122 -7.17 17.38 -2.82
N GLY A 123 -8.29 18.09 -2.86
CA GLY A 123 -9.55 17.65 -3.44
C GLY A 123 -10.60 17.29 -2.40
N ILE A 124 -11.49 16.40 -2.80
CA ILE A 124 -12.65 15.96 -2.03
C ILE A 124 -12.19 15.21 -0.76
N SER A 125 -12.92 15.43 0.34
CA SER A 125 -12.62 14.81 1.64
C SER A 125 -12.76 13.29 1.65
N ASP A 126 -12.04 12.63 2.56
CA ASP A 126 -12.02 11.17 2.67
C ASP A 126 -13.42 10.60 3.01
N GLU A 127 -14.26 11.34 3.76
CA GLU A 127 -15.64 10.92 4.03
C GLU A 127 -16.49 10.88 2.76
N SER A 128 -16.37 11.90 1.90
CA SER A 128 -17.08 11.92 0.62
C SER A 128 -16.50 10.89 -0.36
N LEU A 129 -15.18 10.67 -0.33
CA LEU A 129 -14.51 9.61 -1.07
C LEU A 129 -15.06 8.22 -0.75
N VAL A 130 -15.19 7.87 0.53
CA VAL A 130 -15.70 6.54 0.93
C VAL A 130 -17.18 6.35 0.60
N LYS A 131 -17.99 7.42 0.63
CA LYS A 131 -19.39 7.39 0.20
C LYS A 131 -19.50 7.07 -1.29
N LYS A 132 -18.76 7.80 -2.13
CA LYS A 132 -18.72 7.57 -3.59
C LYS A 132 -18.24 6.17 -3.93
N GLY A 133 -17.21 5.67 -3.24
CA GLY A 133 -16.73 4.30 -3.45
C GLY A 133 -17.76 3.24 -3.04
N ASN A 134 -18.44 3.41 -1.90
CA ASN A 134 -19.52 2.52 -1.49
C ASN A 134 -20.64 2.48 -2.55
N GLU A 135 -21.04 3.64 -3.09
CA GLU A 135 -22.02 3.74 -4.18
C GLU A 135 -21.56 3.03 -5.46
N LEU A 136 -20.29 3.22 -5.85
CA LEU A 136 -19.71 2.56 -7.01
C LEU A 136 -19.75 1.04 -6.85
N TYR A 137 -19.32 0.53 -5.70
CA TYR A 137 -19.27 -0.91 -5.42
C TYR A 137 -20.66 -1.56 -5.41
N LYS A 138 -21.69 -0.83 -4.97
CA LYS A 138 -23.10 -1.27 -5.11
C LYS A 138 -23.54 -1.36 -6.56
N SER A 139 -23.08 -0.42 -7.39
CA SER A 139 -23.51 -0.32 -8.79
C SER A 139 -23.04 -1.52 -9.64
N TYR A 140 -21.93 -2.17 -9.26
CA TYR A 140 -21.45 -3.39 -9.91
C TYR A 140 -22.38 -4.60 -9.74
N GLY A 141 -23.29 -4.59 -8.76
CA GLY A 141 -24.25 -5.66 -8.53
C GLY A 141 -23.57 -6.98 -8.20
N GLU A 142 -23.75 -7.98 -9.07
CA GLU A 142 -23.17 -9.33 -8.89
C GLU A 142 -21.84 -9.52 -9.65
N LYS A 143 -21.37 -8.50 -10.39
CA LYS A 143 -20.09 -8.57 -11.09
C LYS A 143 -18.94 -8.50 -10.07
N PRO A 144 -17.89 -9.34 -10.20
CA PRO A 144 -16.70 -9.18 -9.38
C PRO A 144 -15.99 -7.88 -9.75
N PHE A 145 -15.35 -7.24 -8.78
CA PHE A 145 -14.65 -5.98 -8.99
C PHE A 145 -13.33 -5.92 -8.24
N PHE A 146 -12.40 -5.14 -8.78
CA PHE A 146 -11.17 -4.73 -8.13
C PHE A 146 -11.10 -3.21 -8.12
N SER A 147 -11.10 -2.61 -6.94
CA SER A 147 -11.02 -1.16 -6.80
C SER A 147 -9.85 -0.75 -5.94
N LEU A 148 -9.09 0.24 -6.40
CA LEU A 148 -8.14 0.98 -5.59
C LEU A 148 -8.75 2.33 -5.20
N MET A 149 -9.09 2.49 -3.92
CA MET A 149 -9.46 3.78 -3.35
C MET A 149 -8.25 4.41 -2.66
N PHE A 150 -7.95 5.68 -2.97
CA PHE A 150 -6.80 6.37 -2.40
C PHE A 150 -7.19 7.68 -1.71
N SER A 151 -6.91 7.79 -0.41
CA SER A 151 -7.26 8.96 0.39
C SER A 151 -6.38 10.18 0.09
N SER A 152 -6.89 11.37 0.39
CA SER A 152 -6.24 12.65 0.07
C SER A 152 -6.21 13.64 1.25
N SER A 153 -7.04 13.45 2.28
CA SER A 153 -7.20 14.44 3.36
C SER A 153 -5.97 14.57 4.27
N ASN A 154 -5.19 13.49 4.44
CA ASN A 154 -3.95 13.50 5.23
C ASN A 154 -2.75 14.06 4.46
N HIS A 155 -2.86 15.29 3.98
CA HIS A 155 -1.77 16.00 3.32
C HIS A 155 -1.75 17.46 3.74
N GLU A 156 -0.56 18.03 3.96
CA GLU A 156 -0.37 19.44 4.29
C GLU A 156 -1.11 20.34 3.27
N PRO A 157 -1.96 21.29 3.70
CA PRO A 157 -2.06 21.88 5.04
C PRO A 157 -3.06 21.21 6.00
N PHE A 158 -3.39 19.93 5.82
CA PHE A 158 -4.20 19.08 6.73
C PHE A 158 -5.64 19.56 6.91
N GLU A 159 -6.29 19.88 5.80
CA GLU A 159 -7.67 20.38 5.75
C GLU A 159 -8.68 19.24 5.83
N PHE A 160 -9.64 19.33 6.74
CA PHE A 160 -10.77 18.40 6.88
C PHE A 160 -12.01 19.10 7.48
N PRO A 161 -13.22 18.54 7.35
CA PRO A 161 -14.45 19.13 7.88
C PRO A 161 -14.44 19.31 9.40
N ASP A 162 -15.14 20.32 9.89
CA ASP A 162 -15.37 20.52 11.33
C ASP A 162 -16.29 19.45 11.92
N ASP A 163 -16.21 19.27 13.24
CA ASP A 163 -17.14 18.47 14.06
C ASP A 163 -17.26 16.97 13.70
N LYS A 164 -16.32 16.41 12.92
CA LYS A 164 -16.28 14.97 12.60
C LYS A 164 -15.51 14.13 13.61
N ILE A 165 -14.53 14.72 14.27
CA ILE A 165 -13.68 14.05 15.26
C ILE A 165 -13.48 14.95 16.49
N THR A 166 -13.27 14.34 17.65
CA THR A 166 -12.63 15.05 18.76
C THR A 166 -11.14 15.22 18.42
N LEU A 167 -10.68 16.48 18.32
CA LEU A 167 -9.28 16.77 18.01
C LEU A 167 -8.33 16.17 19.05
N TYR A 168 -7.21 15.65 18.57
CA TYR A 168 -6.08 15.21 19.39
C TYR A 168 -5.16 16.39 19.72
N ASP A 169 -4.75 17.15 18.70
CA ASP A 169 -4.02 18.40 18.90
C ASP A 169 -4.98 19.56 19.08
N LYS A 170 -4.57 20.60 19.83
CA LYS A 170 -5.37 21.82 20.01
C LYS A 170 -5.60 22.59 18.71
N GLU A 171 -4.57 22.64 17.86
CA GLU A 171 -4.67 23.18 16.52
C GLU A 171 -5.40 22.18 15.63
N LYS A 172 -6.38 22.63 14.85
CA LYS A 172 -7.20 21.75 14.01
C LYS A 172 -6.35 21.06 12.93
N ASN A 173 -5.66 21.84 12.12
CA ASN A 173 -5.01 21.39 10.90
C ASN A 173 -3.61 20.83 11.16
N THR A 174 -3.55 19.65 11.78
CA THR A 174 -2.30 18.94 12.05
C THR A 174 -2.31 17.55 11.44
N VAL A 175 -1.12 16.97 11.26
CA VAL A 175 -0.97 15.57 10.80
C VAL A 175 -1.72 14.59 11.71
N ASN A 176 -1.70 14.79 13.03
CA ASN A 176 -2.36 13.86 13.96
C ASN A 176 -3.88 13.90 13.79
N ASN A 177 -4.45 15.10 13.66
CA ASN A 177 -5.88 15.28 13.47
C ASN A 177 -6.34 14.83 12.09
N ALA A 178 -5.55 15.07 11.03
CA ALA A 178 -5.87 14.57 9.70
C ALA A 178 -5.81 13.03 9.61
N ILE A 179 -4.86 12.38 10.30
CA ILE A 179 -4.84 10.92 10.44
C ILE A 179 -6.09 10.43 11.19
N LYS A 180 -6.45 11.09 12.29
CA LYS A 180 -7.67 10.74 13.05
C LYS A 180 -8.95 10.94 12.23
N TYR A 181 -8.97 11.92 11.33
CA TYR A 181 -10.07 12.11 10.38
C TYR A 181 -10.09 11.01 9.29
N ALA A 182 -8.93 10.60 8.77
CA ALA A 182 -8.85 9.47 7.85
C ALA A 182 -9.33 8.16 8.50
N ASP A 183 -9.00 7.93 9.78
CA ASP A 183 -9.54 6.82 10.57
C ASP A 183 -11.07 6.88 10.71
N TYR A 184 -11.62 8.06 10.98
CA TYR A 184 -13.06 8.28 10.99
C TYR A 184 -13.71 7.90 9.65
N ALA A 185 -13.13 8.32 8.52
CA ALA A 185 -13.63 7.96 7.19
C ALA A 185 -13.59 6.44 6.93
N ILE A 186 -12.52 5.75 7.37
CA ILE A 186 -12.45 4.28 7.34
C ILE A 186 -13.59 3.67 8.15
N GLY A 187 -13.88 4.19 9.34
CA GLY A 187 -15.00 3.75 10.17
C GLY A 187 -16.36 3.91 9.48
N GLU A 188 -16.61 5.07 8.87
CA GLU A 188 -17.85 5.31 8.12
C GLU A 188 -17.96 4.43 6.87
N PHE A 189 -16.86 4.16 6.16
CA PHE A 189 -16.87 3.19 5.05
C PHE A 189 -17.36 1.82 5.51
N PHE A 190 -16.75 1.24 6.54
CA PHE A 190 -17.13 -0.09 7.02
C PHE A 190 -18.52 -0.15 7.64
N LYS A 191 -18.99 0.95 8.24
CA LYS A 191 -20.37 1.08 8.71
C LYS A 191 -21.38 1.02 7.56
N MET A 192 -21.09 1.66 6.41
CA MET A 192 -21.92 1.54 5.21
C MET A 192 -21.77 0.15 4.59
N ALA A 193 -20.54 -0.28 4.29
CA ALA A 193 -20.24 -1.51 3.59
C ALA A 193 -20.86 -2.74 4.27
N LYS A 194 -20.84 -2.84 5.61
CA LYS A 194 -21.45 -3.96 6.35
C LYS A 194 -22.95 -4.16 6.07
N ASN A 195 -23.65 -3.12 5.60
CA ASN A 195 -25.07 -3.18 5.21
C ASN A 195 -25.28 -3.50 3.72
N GLU A 196 -24.23 -3.55 2.92
CA GLU A 196 -24.30 -3.77 1.48
C GLU A 196 -24.07 -5.24 1.11
N ARG A 197 -24.65 -5.65 -0.03
CA ARG A 197 -24.57 -7.04 -0.51
C ARG A 197 -23.14 -7.49 -0.79
N TYR A 198 -22.31 -6.61 -1.36
CA TYR A 198 -20.95 -6.95 -1.75
C TYR A 198 -20.05 -7.31 -0.57
N TYR A 199 -20.32 -6.80 0.64
CA TYR A 199 -19.44 -6.96 1.80
C TYR A 199 -19.18 -8.42 2.17
N LYS A 200 -20.20 -9.28 2.06
CA LYS A 200 -20.10 -10.71 2.37
C LYS A 200 -19.23 -11.50 1.38
N ASN A 201 -18.85 -10.90 0.25
CA ASN A 201 -18.08 -11.54 -0.81
C ASN A 201 -16.94 -10.63 -1.30
N THR A 202 -16.39 -9.77 -0.43
CA THR A 202 -15.31 -8.84 -0.78
C THR A 202 -14.14 -9.01 0.17
N VAL A 203 -12.92 -9.13 -0.37
CA VAL A 203 -11.68 -8.99 0.39
C VAL A 203 -11.32 -7.51 0.44
N PHE A 204 -11.31 -6.94 1.64
CA PHE A 204 -10.85 -5.57 1.89
C PHE A 204 -9.43 -5.59 2.43
N ILE A 205 -8.58 -4.70 1.91
CA ILE A 205 -7.28 -4.38 2.50
C ILE A 205 -7.24 -2.90 2.84
N ILE A 206 -7.01 -2.58 4.11
CA ILE A 206 -6.72 -1.22 4.57
C ILE A 206 -5.21 -1.17 4.76
N ILE A 207 -4.48 -0.40 3.95
CA ILE A 207 -3.02 -0.36 3.97
C ILE A 207 -2.51 1.04 3.68
N ALA A 208 -1.47 1.48 4.39
CA ALA A 208 -0.82 2.75 4.08
C ALA A 208 0.10 2.61 2.85
N ASP A 209 0.17 3.67 2.03
CA ASP A 209 1.12 3.78 0.92
C ASP A 209 2.56 3.91 1.42
N HIS A 210 2.78 4.70 2.47
CA HIS A 210 4.04 4.83 3.21
C HIS A 210 3.82 5.46 4.61
N ASN A 211 4.89 5.65 5.39
CA ASN A 211 4.83 6.45 6.62
C ASN A 211 5.07 7.95 6.34
N THR A 212 4.84 8.82 7.33
CA THR A 212 5.05 10.26 7.17
C THR A 212 6.47 10.55 6.72
N ARG A 213 6.57 11.53 5.82
CA ARG A 213 7.81 11.78 5.10
C ARG A 213 8.91 12.21 6.07
N THR A 214 10.06 11.57 5.93
CA THR A 214 11.22 11.89 6.75
C THR A 214 12.33 12.58 5.99
N TRP A 215 12.95 13.50 6.72
CA TRP A 215 14.08 14.31 6.28
C TRP A 215 15.18 14.08 7.30
N GLY A 216 16.38 13.71 6.86
CA GLY A 216 17.45 13.35 7.80
C GLY A 216 18.70 12.83 7.11
N LYS A 217 19.74 12.63 7.92
CA LYS A 217 21.04 12.07 7.50
C LYS A 217 21.12 10.55 7.70
N ASP A 218 20.07 9.94 8.26
CA ASP A 218 20.02 8.50 8.45
C ASP A 218 20.16 7.80 7.11
N ILE A 219 20.97 6.73 7.10
CA ILE A 219 21.20 5.98 5.87
C ILE A 219 19.92 5.26 5.41
N ILE A 220 19.13 4.76 6.36
CA ILE A 220 17.80 4.19 6.18
C ILE A 220 16.99 4.39 7.49
N PRO A 221 15.96 5.25 7.52
CA PRO A 221 15.13 5.43 8.71
C PRO A 221 14.10 4.29 8.81
N ILE A 222 14.51 3.12 9.32
CA ILE A 222 13.73 1.88 9.22
C ILE A 222 12.32 1.97 9.84
N ASN A 223 12.20 2.64 10.99
CA ASN A 223 10.91 2.90 11.65
C ASN A 223 9.91 3.68 10.76
N LYS A 224 10.42 4.40 9.76
CA LYS A 224 9.61 5.19 8.81
C LYS A 224 9.19 4.40 7.58
N PHE A 225 9.46 3.10 7.57
CA PHE A 225 8.89 2.16 6.60
C PHE A 225 7.82 1.26 7.22
N HIS A 226 7.74 1.15 8.56
CA HIS A 226 6.70 0.36 9.22
C HIS A 226 5.32 1.01 9.03
N ILE A 227 4.40 0.24 8.45
CA ILE A 227 3.06 0.70 8.04
C ILE A 227 1.97 -0.25 8.56
N PRO A 228 0.76 0.25 8.83
CA PRO A 228 -0.38 -0.61 9.10
C PRO A 228 -0.85 -1.32 7.83
N ALA A 229 -1.26 -2.58 7.99
CA ALA A 229 -2.22 -3.20 7.10
C ALA A 229 -3.20 -4.10 7.87
N LEU A 230 -4.44 -4.13 7.41
CA LEU A 230 -5.50 -4.98 7.91
C LEU A 230 -6.26 -5.58 6.74
N ILE A 231 -6.39 -6.91 6.71
CA ILE A 231 -7.28 -7.61 5.79
C ILE A 231 -8.57 -7.97 6.52
N ILE A 232 -9.71 -7.62 5.93
CA ILE A 232 -11.03 -8.09 6.33
C ILE A 232 -11.61 -8.84 5.14
N ALA A 233 -11.94 -10.11 5.32
CA ALA A 233 -12.42 -10.95 4.23
C ALA A 233 -13.43 -11.99 4.74
N PRO A 234 -14.28 -12.55 3.86
CA PRO A 234 -15.08 -13.72 4.20
C PRO A 234 -14.17 -14.85 4.68
N ASN A 235 -14.59 -15.57 5.73
CA ASN A 235 -13.87 -16.68 6.34
C ASN A 235 -12.54 -16.29 7.04
N LEU A 236 -12.26 -15.00 7.25
CA LEU A 236 -11.27 -14.54 8.22
C LEU A 236 -11.99 -14.09 9.49
N ASP A 237 -12.36 -15.06 10.33
CA ASP A 237 -13.09 -14.80 11.56
C ASP A 237 -12.13 -14.59 12.75
N GLY A 238 -12.36 -13.50 13.50
CA GLY A 238 -11.68 -13.21 14.76
C GLY A 238 -10.48 -12.26 14.65
N GLU A 239 -9.82 -12.07 15.79
CA GLU A 239 -8.63 -11.23 15.93
C GLU A 239 -7.39 -12.05 15.54
N LEU A 240 -6.97 -11.94 14.28
CA LEU A 240 -5.81 -12.66 13.73
C LEU A 240 -4.62 -11.70 13.57
N ASN A 241 -3.42 -12.19 13.82
CA ASN A 241 -2.18 -11.42 13.65
C ASN A 241 -1.20 -12.14 12.73
N TYR A 242 -0.68 -11.41 11.73
CA TYR A 242 0.50 -11.81 10.97
C TYR A 242 1.73 -11.06 11.50
N GLU A 243 2.53 -11.77 12.30
CA GLU A 243 3.67 -11.18 13.03
C GLU A 243 5.01 -11.28 12.28
N LYS A 244 5.09 -12.16 11.29
CA LYS A 244 6.31 -12.39 10.52
C LYS A 244 6.60 -11.15 9.66
N LEU A 245 7.88 -10.79 9.54
CA LEU A 245 8.32 -9.65 8.74
C LEU A 245 7.87 -9.79 7.28
N CYS A 246 7.20 -8.78 6.74
CA CYS A 246 6.76 -8.79 5.34
C CYS A 246 6.93 -7.42 4.69
N SER A 247 6.90 -7.40 3.36
CA SER A 247 6.99 -6.21 2.55
C SER A 247 5.64 -5.89 1.89
N GLN A 248 5.35 -4.63 1.68
CA GLN A 248 4.12 -4.17 1.02
C GLN A 248 3.88 -4.81 -0.36
N LEU A 249 4.94 -5.15 -1.10
CA LEU A 249 4.84 -5.87 -2.38
C LEU A 249 4.44 -7.35 -2.25
N ASP A 250 4.40 -7.90 -1.04
CA ASP A 250 3.90 -9.25 -0.76
C ASP A 250 2.36 -9.28 -0.64
N MET A 251 1.69 -8.12 -0.56
CA MET A 251 0.23 -8.04 -0.46
C MET A 251 -0.49 -8.54 -1.72
N PRO A 252 -0.13 -8.12 -2.95
CA PRO A 252 -0.81 -8.59 -4.16
C PRO A 252 -0.92 -10.11 -4.32
N PRO A 253 0.17 -10.92 -4.21
CA PRO A 253 0.04 -12.38 -4.31
C PRO A 253 -0.77 -12.98 -3.14
N THR A 254 -0.66 -12.42 -1.94
CA THR A 254 -1.43 -12.86 -0.76
C THR A 254 -2.93 -12.62 -0.94
N LEU A 255 -3.32 -11.50 -1.58
CA LEU A 255 -4.72 -11.19 -1.87
C LEU A 255 -5.29 -12.11 -2.96
N LEU A 256 -4.52 -12.41 -4.01
CA LEU A 256 -4.96 -13.35 -5.06
C LEU A 256 -5.27 -14.74 -4.48
N ASP A 257 -4.43 -15.21 -3.56
CA ASP A 257 -4.65 -16.48 -2.86
C ASP A 257 -5.95 -16.46 -2.01
N LEU A 258 -6.17 -15.41 -1.22
CA LEU A 258 -7.42 -15.24 -0.45
C LEU A 258 -8.67 -15.17 -1.33
N MET A 259 -8.53 -14.61 -2.54
CA MET A 259 -9.61 -14.56 -3.52
C MET A 259 -9.83 -15.91 -4.23
N GLY A 260 -8.96 -16.90 -4.00
CA GLY A 260 -8.98 -18.19 -4.69
C GLY A 260 -8.63 -18.09 -6.18
N ILE A 261 -7.82 -17.09 -6.56
CA ILE A 261 -7.45 -16.82 -7.95
C ILE A 261 -6.06 -17.36 -8.24
N ASP A 262 -6.02 -18.45 -8.98
CA ASP A 262 -4.77 -18.97 -9.56
C ASP A 262 -4.46 -18.28 -10.89
N ILE A 263 -3.38 -17.51 -10.93
CA ILE A 263 -2.90 -16.80 -12.11
C ILE A 263 -1.35 -16.72 -12.12
N GLU A 264 -0.76 -17.03 -13.26
CA GLU A 264 0.67 -16.83 -13.49
C GLU A 264 0.99 -15.33 -13.60
N THR A 265 1.86 -14.83 -12.72
CA THR A 265 2.25 -13.42 -12.68
C THR A 265 3.77 -13.27 -12.62
N PRO A 266 4.33 -12.12 -13.06
CA PRO A 266 5.74 -11.82 -12.88
C PRO A 266 6.08 -11.36 -11.45
N MET A 267 5.12 -11.34 -10.54
CA MET A 267 5.31 -10.83 -9.18
C MET A 267 6.36 -11.65 -8.43
N ILE A 268 7.21 -10.95 -7.70
CA ILE A 268 8.26 -11.55 -6.86
C ILE A 268 7.91 -11.51 -5.36
N GLY A 269 6.76 -10.90 -5.05
CA GLY A 269 6.17 -10.93 -3.72
C GLY A 269 5.84 -12.36 -3.29
N ARG A 270 5.83 -12.60 -1.99
CA ARG A 270 5.51 -13.91 -1.42
C ARG A 270 4.01 -13.98 -1.10
N ASN A 271 3.36 -15.09 -1.43
CA ASN A 271 2.11 -15.43 -0.74
C ASN A 271 2.43 -15.70 0.73
N LEU A 272 1.93 -14.84 1.61
CA LEU A 272 2.28 -14.89 3.03
C LEU A 272 1.60 -16.06 3.78
N PHE A 273 0.54 -16.66 3.22
CA PHE A 273 -0.16 -17.81 3.81
C PHE A 273 0.50 -19.16 3.52
N GLU A 274 1.33 -19.23 2.48
CA GLU A 274 2.07 -20.44 2.12
C GLU A 274 3.52 -20.42 2.62
N LEU A 275 3.92 -19.36 3.32
CA LEU A 275 5.29 -19.18 3.77
C LEU A 275 5.61 -20.08 4.97
N ASN A 276 6.39 -21.14 4.73
CA ASN A 276 6.87 -22.06 5.77
C ASN A 276 7.46 -21.33 7.00
N ASP A 277 7.19 -21.86 8.20
CA ASP A 277 7.64 -21.29 9.47
C ASP A 277 9.16 -21.16 9.61
N SER A 278 9.92 -22.06 8.96
CA SER A 278 11.38 -22.00 8.94
C SER A 278 11.94 -20.85 8.07
N ILE A 279 11.13 -20.30 7.17
CA ILE A 279 11.57 -19.22 6.28
C ILE A 279 11.39 -17.88 7.02
N PRO A 280 12.48 -17.12 7.27
CA PRO A 280 12.36 -15.81 7.87
C PRO A 280 11.61 -14.85 6.94
N GLY A 281 10.84 -13.97 7.57
CA GLY A 281 10.22 -12.84 6.91
C GLY A 281 11.27 -11.89 6.31
N ARG A 282 10.85 -11.11 5.29
CA ARG A 282 11.72 -10.11 4.64
C ARG A 282 11.01 -8.78 4.38
N ALA A 283 11.79 -7.71 4.35
CA ALA A 283 11.34 -6.40 3.88
C ALA A 283 12.32 -5.82 2.87
N ILE A 284 11.79 -5.28 1.77
CA ILE A 284 12.55 -4.59 0.73
C ILE A 284 12.15 -3.12 0.79
N MET A 285 13.12 -2.25 1.04
CA MET A 285 12.87 -0.83 1.30
C MET A 285 13.80 0.04 0.46
N GLN A 286 13.32 1.22 0.11
CA GLN A 286 14.11 2.24 -0.54
C GLN A 286 13.91 3.62 0.07
N PHE A 287 15.04 4.25 0.39
CA PHE A 287 15.11 5.64 0.82
C PHE A 287 16.02 6.43 -0.12
N TYR A 288 15.42 7.29 -0.95
CA TYR A 288 16.12 7.98 -2.04
C TYR A 288 16.85 6.97 -2.95
N SER A 289 18.17 7.05 -3.04
CA SER A 289 19.02 6.12 -3.80
C SER A 289 19.56 4.96 -2.97
N THR A 290 19.29 4.94 -1.66
CA THR A 290 19.68 3.85 -0.76
C THR A 290 18.64 2.74 -0.80
N ASN A 291 19.11 1.50 -1.01
CA ASN A 291 18.26 0.31 -0.95
C ASN A 291 18.60 -0.45 0.32
N ALA A 292 17.59 -1.00 0.98
CA ALA A 292 17.75 -1.82 2.16
C ALA A 292 16.96 -3.12 2.03
N PHE A 293 17.61 -4.22 2.39
CA PHE A 293 17.05 -5.57 2.35
C PHE A 293 17.17 -6.18 3.74
N ARG A 294 16.02 -6.41 4.38
CA ARG A 294 15.94 -6.98 5.72
C ARG A 294 15.47 -8.42 5.64
N VAL A 295 16.15 -9.35 6.31
CA VAL A 295 15.72 -10.74 6.51
C VAL A 295 15.83 -11.05 8.00
N GLY A 296 14.70 -11.27 8.67
CA GLY A 296 14.65 -11.29 10.13
C GLY A 296 15.25 -10.01 10.73
N ASP A 297 16.31 -10.15 11.53
CA ASP A 297 17.01 -9.01 12.13
C ASP A 297 18.21 -8.52 11.32
N ASP A 298 18.60 -9.21 10.25
CA ASP A 298 19.71 -8.79 9.39
C ASP A 298 19.25 -7.79 8.35
N LEU A 299 19.80 -6.57 8.40
CA LEU A 299 19.54 -5.50 7.44
C LEU A 299 20.80 -5.22 6.64
N LEU A 300 20.73 -5.48 5.34
CA LEU A 300 21.77 -5.08 4.40
C LEU A 300 21.38 -3.78 3.70
N VAL A 301 22.33 -2.86 3.57
CA VAL A 301 22.13 -1.58 2.90
C VAL A 301 23.11 -1.43 1.74
N LEU A 302 22.57 -1.06 0.58
CA LEU A 302 23.29 -0.87 -0.68
C LEU A 302 23.15 0.56 -1.16
N GLN A 303 24.30 1.17 -1.49
CA GLN A 303 24.39 2.49 -2.11
C GLN A 303 25.26 2.40 -3.36
N SER A 304 24.90 3.14 -4.40
CA SER A 304 25.65 3.14 -5.66
C SER A 304 27.11 3.56 -5.44
N GLY A 305 28.05 2.75 -5.94
CA GLY A 305 29.49 3.02 -5.86
C GLY A 305 30.11 2.85 -4.47
N LYS A 306 29.41 2.21 -3.52
CA LYS A 306 29.93 1.91 -2.18
C LYS A 306 29.85 0.42 -1.87
N GLU A 307 30.73 -0.02 -0.98
CA GLU A 307 30.66 -1.35 -0.39
C GLU A 307 29.36 -1.55 0.40
N PRO A 308 28.79 -2.77 0.43
CA PRO A 308 27.63 -3.09 1.24
C PRO A 308 27.96 -2.89 2.72
N ILE A 309 26.97 -2.42 3.47
CA ILE A 309 27.03 -2.37 4.93
C ILE A 309 25.89 -3.20 5.51
N GLN A 310 26.11 -3.79 6.67
CA GLN A 310 25.10 -4.62 7.34
C GLN A 310 24.90 -4.16 8.77
N PHE A 311 23.65 -4.22 9.22
CA PHE A 311 23.23 -3.96 10.58
C PHE A 311 22.40 -5.13 11.12
N LYS A 312 22.37 -5.26 12.44
CA LYS A 312 21.29 -5.95 13.15
C LYS A 312 20.24 -4.91 13.56
N VAL A 313 18.97 -5.19 13.29
CA VAL A 313 17.84 -4.36 13.71
C VAL A 313 17.39 -4.81 15.09
N SER A 314 17.41 -3.90 16.07
CA SER A 314 16.92 -4.19 17.41
C SER A 314 15.38 -4.17 17.46
N LYS A 315 14.79 -4.66 18.55
CA LYS A 315 13.34 -4.55 18.80
C LYS A 315 12.82 -3.11 18.90
N LYS A 316 13.72 -2.13 19.03
CA LYS A 316 13.40 -0.69 19.07
C LYS A 316 13.77 0.01 17.77
N ASP A 317 13.92 -0.73 16.67
CA ASP A 317 14.33 -0.22 15.37
C ASP A 317 15.73 0.44 15.33
N GLU A 318 16.59 0.16 16.32
CA GLU A 318 17.96 0.66 16.33
C GLU A 318 18.84 -0.17 15.39
N LEU A 319 19.72 0.49 14.64
CA LEU A 319 20.65 -0.15 13.71
C LEU A 319 22.01 -0.36 14.36
N ILE A 320 22.35 -1.61 14.67
CA ILE A 320 23.63 -2.00 15.28
C ILE A 320 24.55 -2.52 14.18
N PRO A 321 25.69 -1.87 13.87
CA PRO A 321 26.60 -2.33 12.83
C PRO A 321 27.05 -3.78 13.04
N ALA A 322 26.97 -4.59 12.00
CA ALA A 322 27.49 -5.96 12.02
C ALA A 322 29.02 -5.94 11.90
N ALA A 323 29.71 -6.84 12.62
CA ALA A 323 31.17 -6.94 12.57
C ALA A 323 31.68 -7.39 11.19
N LYS A 324 30.89 -8.16 10.45
CA LYS A 324 31.19 -8.62 9.09
C LYS A 324 29.91 -8.69 8.27
N VAL A 325 30.02 -8.29 7.00
CA VAL A 325 28.94 -8.42 6.01
C VAL A 325 28.80 -9.88 5.58
N ASN A 326 27.56 -10.37 5.54
CA ASN A 326 27.21 -11.65 4.92
C ASN A 326 27.15 -11.47 3.40
N ASN A 327 28.11 -12.07 2.69
CA ASN A 327 28.23 -11.94 1.24
C ASN A 327 27.06 -12.56 0.45
N GLU A 328 26.42 -13.61 0.96
CA GLU A 328 25.25 -14.19 0.30
C GLU A 328 24.04 -13.28 0.44
N LEU A 329 23.80 -12.72 1.63
CA LEU A 329 22.77 -11.69 1.83
C LEU A 329 23.04 -10.45 0.96
N ALA A 330 24.31 -10.08 0.78
CA ALA A 330 24.70 -8.99 -0.11
C ALA A 330 24.35 -9.26 -1.57
N LYS A 331 24.57 -10.49 -2.05
CA LYS A 331 24.17 -10.92 -3.40
C LYS A 331 22.66 -10.92 -3.56
N ASP A 332 21.91 -11.42 -2.58
CA ASP A 332 20.44 -11.46 -2.62
C ASP A 332 19.84 -10.05 -2.72
N ALA A 333 20.32 -9.12 -1.89
CA ALA A 333 19.88 -7.73 -1.93
C ALA A 333 20.19 -7.07 -3.29
N LEU A 334 21.38 -7.33 -3.84
CA LEU A 334 21.75 -6.81 -5.15
C LEU A 334 20.90 -7.43 -6.27
N ALA A 335 20.59 -8.72 -6.17
CA ALA A 335 19.77 -9.44 -7.14
C ALA A 335 18.38 -8.81 -7.27
N HIS A 336 17.75 -8.37 -6.17
CA HIS A 336 16.47 -7.64 -6.24
C HIS A 336 16.59 -6.34 -7.05
N ILE A 337 17.64 -5.54 -6.82
CA ILE A 337 17.85 -4.27 -7.54
C ILE A 337 18.09 -4.51 -9.04
N VAL A 338 18.97 -5.47 -9.36
CA VAL A 338 19.33 -5.80 -10.74
C VAL A 338 18.14 -6.40 -11.48
N THR A 339 17.38 -7.29 -10.84
CA THR A 339 16.18 -7.90 -11.41
C THR A 339 15.12 -6.87 -11.74
N ALA A 340 14.84 -5.94 -10.82
CA ALA A 340 13.88 -4.87 -11.05
C ALA A 340 14.30 -3.98 -12.24
N SER A 341 15.56 -3.55 -12.26
CA SER A 341 16.11 -2.77 -13.38
C SER A 341 16.02 -3.51 -14.70
N TYR A 342 16.36 -4.80 -14.72
CA TYR A 342 16.30 -5.64 -15.91
C TYR A 342 14.86 -5.81 -16.40
N LEU A 343 13.93 -6.19 -15.53
CA LEU A 343 12.52 -6.42 -15.87
C LEU A 343 11.86 -5.16 -16.45
N TYR A 344 12.14 -3.99 -15.86
CA TYR A 344 11.67 -2.72 -16.40
C TYR A 344 12.34 -2.39 -17.74
N ASN A 345 13.67 -2.43 -17.83
CA ASN A 345 14.37 -1.98 -19.04
C ASN A 345 14.13 -2.86 -20.25
N SER A 346 13.93 -4.16 -20.03
CA SER A 346 13.60 -5.15 -21.05
C SER A 346 12.10 -5.31 -21.29
N MET A 347 11.24 -4.56 -20.58
CA MET A 347 9.78 -4.60 -20.69
C MET A 347 9.21 -6.02 -20.49
N LYS A 348 9.75 -6.74 -19.51
CA LYS A 348 9.41 -8.14 -19.20
C LYS A 348 8.47 -8.30 -18.01
N TYR A 349 8.16 -7.23 -17.28
CA TYR A 349 7.19 -7.27 -16.19
C TYR A 349 5.76 -7.11 -16.72
N LYS A 350 5.27 -8.16 -17.40
CA LYS A 350 3.96 -8.21 -18.06
C LYS A 350 3.32 -9.59 -17.85
N LEU A 351 2.00 -9.68 -17.99
CA LEU A 351 1.34 -10.98 -18.09
C LEU A 351 1.79 -11.73 -19.35
N PRO A 352 1.76 -13.07 -19.33
CA PRO A 352 1.86 -13.86 -20.54
C PRO A 352 0.82 -13.40 -21.58
N GLU A 353 1.17 -13.44 -22.86
CA GLU A 353 0.18 -13.27 -23.92
C GLU A 353 -0.80 -14.44 -23.85
N ASN A 354 -2.11 -14.16 -23.95
CA ASN A 354 -3.11 -15.21 -23.98
C ASN A 354 -2.76 -16.15 -25.15
N LYS A 355 -2.45 -17.42 -24.84
CA LYS A 355 -2.42 -18.45 -25.87
C LYS A 355 -3.88 -18.68 -26.27
N ASN A 356 -4.27 -18.10 -27.40
CA ASN A 356 -5.57 -18.34 -28.03
C ASN A 356 -5.84 -19.83 -28.24
#